data_AF-O74667-F1
#
_entry.id   AF-O74667-F1
#
_cell.length_a   1.000
_cell.length_b   1.000
_cell.length_c   1.000
_cell.angle_alpha   90.00
_cell.angle_beta   90.00
_cell.angle_gamma   90.00
#
_symmetry.space_group_name_H-M   'P 1'
#
loop_
_entity.id
_entity.type
_entity.pdbx_description
1 polymer ?
#
loop_
_entity_poly.entity_id
_entity_poly.type
_entity_poly.pdbx_seq_one_letter_code
_entity_poly.pdbx_strand_id
1 'polypeptide(L)'
;YIFGGYDASKFKGSLTTIPVDNSNGWYGVTIRGASIGRSRVAGSFDAILDTGTSLLVLPNDVARSVASAYGARDNYDGTFSISCDTSRFQPLVFTIGSSTFEVPADSLVYEQDGYSCIAGFGYGDYDFAIFGDVFLKNNYVVF
;
A
#
# COMPACT_ATOMS: atom_id res chain seq x y z
N TYR A 1 14.81 0.63 -13.32
CA TYR A 1 15.01 -0.82 -13.18
C TYR A 1 16.45 -1.18 -13.47
N ILE A 2 17.03 -2.10 -12.69
CA ILE A 2 18.37 -2.65 -12.87
C ILE A 2 18.23 -4.17 -12.93
N PHE A 3 18.81 -4.82 -13.93
CA PHE A 3 18.82 -6.28 -14.05
C PHE A 3 20.19 -6.80 -13.62
N GLY A 4 20.21 -7.77 -12.69
CA GLY A 4 21.46 -8.38 -12.18
C GLY A 4 22.14 -7.62 -11.03
N GLY A 5 21.47 -6.66 -10.41
CA GLY A 5 21.99 -5.91 -9.26
C GLY A 5 20.98 -4.93 -8.68
N TYR A 6 21.40 -4.15 -7.69
CA TYR A 6 20.60 -3.10 -7.06
C TYR A 6 21.47 -1.87 -6.72
N ASP A 7 20.83 -0.73 -6.48
CA ASP A 7 21.49 0.54 -6.17
C ASP A 7 21.19 0.97 -4.73
N ALA A 8 22.20 0.84 -3.87
CA ALA A 8 22.12 1.22 -2.46
C ALA A 8 21.91 2.72 -2.23
N SER A 9 22.15 3.57 -3.22
CA SER A 9 21.90 5.02 -3.11
C SER A 9 20.41 5.37 -3.14
N LYS A 10 19.52 4.41 -3.45
CA LYS A 10 18.07 4.64 -3.63
C LYS A 10 17.24 4.26 -2.41
N PHE A 11 17.86 3.73 -1.36
CA PHE A 11 17.19 3.42 -0.11
C PHE A 11 18.03 3.87 1.09
N LYS A 12 17.39 3.88 2.27
CA LYS A 12 18.03 4.19 3.54
C LYS A 12 18.00 2.95 4.43
N GLY A 13 18.97 2.83 5.32
CA GLY A 13 19.07 1.71 6.24
C GLY A 13 19.50 0.42 5.54
N SER A 14 18.96 -0.71 5.98
CA SER A 14 19.28 -2.05 5.47
C SER A 14 18.07 -2.66 4.78
N LEU A 15 18.32 -3.51 3.78
CA LEU A 15 17.26 -4.31 3.15
C LEU A 15 16.73 -5.36 4.15
N THR A 16 15.43 -5.60 4.11
CA THR A 16 14.78 -6.71 4.83
C THR A 16 14.43 -7.80 3.84
N THR A 17 14.94 -9.01 4.06
CA THR A 17 14.57 -10.18 3.26
C THR A 17 13.20 -10.70 3.69
N ILE A 18 12.27 -10.77 2.75
CA ILE A 18 10.91 -11.30 2.94
C ILE A 18 10.76 -12.56 2.09
N PRO A 19 10.29 -13.70 2.65
CA PRO A 19 10.02 -14.89 1.86
C PRO A 19 8.88 -14.63 0.87
N VAL A 20 9.07 -15.07 -0.37
CA VAL A 20 8.08 -14.93 -1.45
C VAL A 20 7.34 -16.26 -1.63
N ASP A 21 6.01 -16.19 -1.69
CA ASP A 21 5.17 -17.27 -2.22
C ASP A 21 4.91 -17.03 -3.71
N ASN A 22 5.42 -17.93 -4.54
CA ASN A 22 5.28 -17.91 -5.99
C ASN A 22 4.42 -19.05 -6.53
N SER A 23 3.66 -19.75 -5.67
CA SER A 23 2.81 -20.88 -6.06
C SER A 23 1.76 -20.52 -7.14
N ASN A 24 1.32 -19.26 -7.17
CA ASN A 24 0.40 -18.71 -8.17
C ASN A 24 1.10 -17.94 -9.31
N GLY A 25 2.43 -17.97 -9.38
CA GLY A 25 3.21 -17.27 -10.41
C GLY A 25 3.44 -15.78 -10.17
N TRP A 26 3.07 -15.26 -8.99
CA TRP A 26 3.28 -13.87 -8.57
C TRP A 26 4.38 -13.73 -7.53
N TYR A 27 4.78 -12.49 -7.25
CA TYR A 27 5.62 -12.15 -6.11
C TYR A 27 4.73 -11.95 -4.86
N GLY A 28 4.24 -13.06 -4.31
CA GLY A 28 3.36 -13.06 -3.14
C GLY A 28 4.12 -12.88 -1.82
N VAL A 29 3.58 -12.08 -0.91
CA VAL A 29 4.12 -11.82 0.44
C VAL A 29 2.99 -11.78 1.46
N THR A 30 3.29 -12.15 2.71
CA THR A 30 2.33 -12.01 3.82
C THR A 30 2.53 -10.69 4.55
N ILE A 31 1.47 -9.89 4.62
CA ILE A 31 1.39 -8.69 5.45
C ILE A 31 0.88 -9.11 6.83
N ARG A 32 1.63 -8.84 7.88
CA ARG A 32 1.26 -9.25 9.26
C ARG A 32 0.23 -8.33 9.90
N GLY A 33 0.09 -7.12 9.38
CA GLY A 33 -0.80 -6.10 9.91
C GLY A 33 -0.59 -4.75 9.23
N ALA A 34 -1.62 -3.90 9.34
CA ALA A 34 -1.55 -2.50 8.94
C ALA A 34 -1.99 -1.60 10.10
N SER A 35 -1.40 -0.40 10.18
CA SER A 35 -1.68 0.59 11.22
C SER A 35 -1.59 2.03 10.69
N ILE A 36 -2.34 2.92 11.31
CA ILE A 36 -2.27 4.38 11.11
C ILE A 36 -2.07 5.00 12.49
N GLY A 37 -0.92 5.64 12.70
CA GLY A 37 -0.52 6.11 14.02
C GLY A 37 -0.47 4.95 15.04
N ARG A 38 -1.28 5.03 16.09
CA ARG A 38 -1.39 3.97 17.13
C ARG A 38 -2.54 2.99 16.87
N SER A 39 -3.34 3.22 15.83
CA SER A 39 -4.52 2.42 15.54
C SER A 39 -4.17 1.30 14.57
N ARG A 40 -4.44 0.06 14.96
CA ARG A 40 -4.37 -1.08 14.05
C ARG A 40 -5.61 -1.08 13.17
N VAL A 41 -5.42 -1.06 11.85
CA VAL A 41 -6.51 -1.05 10.85
C VAL A 41 -6.68 -2.39 10.15
N ALA A 42 -5.71 -3.30 10.23
CA ALA A 42 -5.84 -4.63 9.62
C ALA A 42 -5.12 -5.74 10.41
N GLY A 43 -5.67 -6.95 10.27
CA GLY A 43 -5.06 -8.22 10.64
C GLY A 43 -3.95 -8.65 9.66
N SER A 44 -3.58 -9.93 9.71
CA SER A 44 -2.70 -10.52 8.70
C SER A 44 -3.50 -10.77 7.41
N PHE A 45 -2.90 -10.52 6.25
CA PHE A 45 -3.48 -10.81 4.94
C PHE A 45 -2.35 -10.99 3.91
N ASP A 46 -2.64 -11.67 2.80
CA ASP A 46 -1.68 -11.88 1.73
C ASP A 46 -1.74 -10.76 0.70
N ALA A 47 -0.62 -10.51 0.03
CA ALA A 47 -0.48 -9.49 -0.99
C ALA A 47 0.44 -9.93 -2.12
N ILE A 48 0.27 -9.36 -3.31
CA ILE A 48 1.26 -9.43 -4.39
C ILE A 48 1.94 -8.08 -4.56
N LEU A 49 3.24 -8.10 -4.88
CA LEU A 49 3.97 -6.90 -5.30
C LEU A 49 3.86 -6.78 -6.83
N ASP A 50 3.18 -5.74 -7.32
CA ASP A 50 2.81 -5.64 -8.72
C ASP A 50 3.09 -4.24 -9.30
N THR A 51 4.20 -4.10 -10.02
CA THR A 51 4.56 -2.86 -10.73
C THR A 51 3.63 -2.51 -11.90
N GLY A 52 2.68 -3.39 -12.25
CA GLY A 52 1.68 -3.18 -13.30
C GLY A 52 0.38 -2.55 -12.80
N THR A 53 0.22 -2.39 -11.48
CA THR A 53 -0.98 -1.81 -10.85
C THR A 53 -0.67 -0.46 -10.24
N SER A 54 -1.50 0.55 -10.51
CA SER A 54 -1.26 1.92 -10.05
C SER A 54 -1.52 2.12 -8.55
N LEU A 55 -2.64 1.60 -8.05
CA LEU A 55 -3.10 1.82 -6.68
C LEU A 55 -2.59 0.76 -5.71
N LEU A 56 -2.77 1.03 -4.42
CA LEU A 56 -2.80 0.00 -3.39
C LEU A 56 -4.21 -0.58 -3.32
N VAL A 57 -4.44 -1.76 -3.89
CA VAL A 57 -5.77 -2.41 -3.87
C VAL A 57 -5.83 -3.37 -2.69
N LEU A 58 -6.81 -3.20 -1.80
CA LEU A 58 -6.91 -3.95 -0.55
C LEU A 58 -8.17 -4.86 -0.55
N PRO A 59 -8.18 -5.96 0.23
CA PRO A 59 -9.41 -6.69 0.51
C PRO A 59 -10.50 -5.77 1.08
N ASN A 60 -11.76 -6.07 0.79
CA ASN A 60 -12.90 -5.22 1.11
C ASN A 60 -12.96 -4.73 2.57
N ASP A 61 -12.68 -5.61 3.54
CA ASP A 61 -12.69 -5.30 4.97
C ASP A 61 -11.52 -4.39 5.36
N VAL A 62 -10.33 -4.68 4.85
CA VAL A 62 -9.12 -3.88 5.06
C VAL A 62 -9.28 -2.49 4.45
N ALA A 63 -9.77 -2.41 3.22
CA ALA A 63 -9.99 -1.15 2.50
C ALA A 63 -10.97 -0.24 3.24
N ARG A 64 -12.10 -0.78 3.70
CA ARG A 64 -13.11 -0.02 4.48
C ARG A 64 -12.55 0.48 5.81
N SER A 65 -11.74 -0.35 6.49
CA SER A 65 -11.09 0.04 7.74
C SER A 65 -10.09 1.19 7.53
N VAL A 66 -9.26 1.11 6.48
CA VAL A 66 -8.33 2.17 6.08
C VAL A 66 -9.08 3.44 5.67
N ALA A 67 -10.12 3.32 4.84
CA ALA A 67 -10.95 4.44 4.40
C ALA A 67 -11.59 5.16 5.58
N SER A 68 -12.16 4.41 6.54
CA SER A 68 -12.76 4.97 7.75
C SER A 68 -11.74 5.76 8.59
N ALA A 69 -10.52 5.24 8.72
CA ALA A 69 -9.46 5.91 9.49
C ALA A 69 -9.01 7.25 8.86
N TYR A 70 -9.07 7.39 7.53
CA TYR A 70 -8.77 8.63 6.83
C TYR A 70 -10.01 9.51 6.56
N GLY A 71 -11.21 9.06 6.94
CA GLY A 71 -12.46 9.75 6.60
C GLY A 71 -12.76 9.76 5.10
N ALA A 72 -12.22 8.81 4.35
CA ALA A 72 -12.45 8.65 2.92
C ALA A 72 -13.85 8.04 2.66
N ARG A 73 -14.45 8.38 1.51
CA ARG A 73 -15.80 7.96 1.13
C ARG A 73 -15.74 7.06 -0.09
N ASP A 74 -16.48 5.97 -0.02
CA ASP A 74 -16.58 4.99 -1.10
C ASP A 74 -17.27 5.61 -2.33
N ASN A 75 -16.67 5.44 -3.51
CA ASN A 75 -17.22 5.86 -4.79
C ASN A 75 -18.05 4.74 -5.45
N TYR A 76 -18.08 3.54 -4.86
CA TYR A 76 -18.76 2.33 -5.33
C TYR A 76 -18.22 1.77 -6.66
N ASP A 77 -17.00 2.13 -7.02
CA ASP A 77 -16.31 1.73 -8.25
C ASP A 77 -14.92 1.11 -7.99
N GLY A 78 -14.63 0.76 -6.73
CA GLY A 78 -13.32 0.27 -6.30
C GLY A 78 -12.40 1.36 -5.74
N THR A 79 -12.79 2.64 -5.84
CA THR A 79 -12.00 3.78 -5.36
C THR A 79 -12.64 4.50 -4.18
N PHE A 80 -11.86 5.34 -3.51
CA PHE A 80 -12.35 6.23 -2.46
C PHE A 80 -12.05 7.69 -2.80
N SER A 81 -13.01 8.58 -2.50
CA SER A 81 -12.78 10.02 -2.42
C SER A 81 -12.17 10.38 -1.06
N ILE A 82 -11.09 11.15 -1.04
CA ILE A 82 -10.34 11.53 0.17
C ILE A 82 -10.12 13.06 0.23
N SER A 83 -9.80 13.60 1.41
CA SER A 83 -9.35 14.99 1.53
C SER A 83 -8.08 15.22 0.72
N CYS A 84 -8.05 16.27 -0.10
CA CYS A 84 -6.85 16.72 -0.82
C CYS A 84 -5.78 17.28 0.13
N ASP A 85 -6.18 17.82 1.29
CA ASP A 85 -5.23 18.27 2.32
C ASP A 85 -4.75 17.07 3.13
N THR A 86 -3.52 16.64 2.86
CA THR A 86 -2.85 15.52 3.52
C THR A 86 -1.98 15.95 4.71
N SER A 87 -1.92 17.24 5.04
CA SER A 87 -1.02 17.79 6.08
C SER A 87 -1.25 17.20 7.48
N ARG A 88 -2.45 16.67 7.73
CA ARG A 88 -2.85 16.03 8.99
C ARG A 88 -2.88 14.51 8.92
N PHE A 89 -2.60 13.91 7.76
CA PHE A 89 -2.59 12.46 7.62
C PHE A 89 -1.33 11.88 8.25
N GLN A 90 -1.52 10.80 9.00
CA GLN A 90 -0.42 9.93 9.39
C GLN A 90 -0.17 8.93 8.25
N PRO A 91 1.06 8.41 8.09
CA PRO A 91 1.34 7.37 7.10
C PRO A 91 0.52 6.09 7.35
N LEU A 92 0.18 5.40 6.27
CA LEU A 92 -0.33 4.02 6.33
C LEU A 92 0.87 3.07 6.43
N VAL A 93 1.00 2.38 7.56
CA VAL A 93 2.15 1.55 7.87
C VAL A 93 1.78 0.07 7.80
N PHE A 94 2.56 -0.71 7.05
CA PHE A 94 2.45 -2.15 6.92
C PHE A 94 3.58 -2.86 7.65
N THR A 95 3.25 -3.90 8.41
CA THR A 95 4.25 -4.79 9.01
C THR A 95 4.45 -6.00 8.10
N ILE A 96 5.67 -6.17 7.57
CA ILE A 96 6.04 -7.26 6.68
C ILE A 96 7.27 -7.95 7.27
N GLY A 97 7.16 -9.24 7.57
CA GLY A 97 8.18 -9.97 8.33
C GLY A 97 8.38 -9.41 9.74
N SER A 98 9.56 -8.84 10.02
CA SER A 98 9.91 -8.17 11.28
C SER A 98 10.07 -6.65 11.14
N SER A 99 9.81 -6.11 9.95
CA SER A 99 10.03 -4.69 9.61
C SER A 99 8.72 -4.00 9.26
N THR A 100 8.76 -2.67 9.24
CA THR A 100 7.64 -1.81 8.85
C THR A 100 7.98 -1.01 7.61
N PHE A 101 7.00 -0.87 6.72
CA PHE A 101 7.07 -0.15 5.46
C PHE A 101 5.86 0.77 5.36
N GLU A 102 6.00 1.96 4.76
CA GLU A 102 4.95 2.97 4.81
C GLU A 102 4.54 3.47 3.43
N VAL A 103 3.27 3.88 3.35
CA VAL A 103 2.75 4.81 2.35
C VAL A 103 2.62 6.17 3.04
N PRO A 104 3.48 7.14 2.70
CA PRO A 104 3.46 8.45 3.33
C PRO A 104 2.22 9.24 2.92
N ALA A 105 1.93 10.29 3.69
CA ALA A 105 0.70 11.07 3.58
C ALA A 105 0.44 11.62 2.17
N ASP A 106 1.48 12.08 1.47
CA ASP A 106 1.40 12.60 0.09
C ASP A 106 0.98 11.51 -0.91
N SER A 107 1.32 10.25 -0.65
CA SER A 107 0.99 9.11 -1.51
C SER A 107 -0.40 8.53 -1.23
N LEU A 108 -1.10 9.01 -0.20
CA LEU A 108 -2.50 8.65 0.06
C LEU A 108 -3.48 9.34 -0.89
N VAL A 109 -3.04 10.35 -1.65
CA VAL A 109 -3.78 10.95 -2.76
C VAL A 109 -3.14 10.49 -4.06
N TYR A 110 -3.91 9.82 -4.90
CA TYR A 110 -3.47 9.36 -6.22
C TYR A 110 -3.59 10.47 -7.27
N GLU A 111 -4.78 11.06 -7.35
CA GLU A 111 -5.13 12.03 -8.38
C GLU A 111 -6.02 13.12 -7.79
N GLN A 112 -5.89 14.34 -8.33
CA GLN A 112 -6.73 15.48 -8.00
C GLN A 112 -7.40 16.01 -9.27
N ASP A 113 -8.74 16.03 -9.28
CA ASP A 113 -9.54 16.70 -10.30
C ASP A 113 -10.33 17.84 -9.66
N GLY A 114 -9.88 19.07 -9.92
CA GLY A 114 -10.41 20.28 -9.29
C GLY A 114 -10.28 20.25 -7.76
N TYR A 115 -11.43 20.15 -7.07
CA TYR A 115 -11.51 20.08 -5.60
C TYR A 115 -11.72 18.66 -5.07
N SER A 116 -11.76 17.66 -5.95
CA SER A 116 -11.93 16.25 -5.59
C SER A 116 -10.60 15.52 -5.67
N CYS A 117 -10.33 14.64 -4.72
CA CYS A 117 -9.15 13.79 -4.71
C CYS A 117 -9.52 12.31 -4.60
N ILE A 118 -8.89 11.50 -5.45
CA ILE A 118 -8.98 10.04 -5.39
C ILE A 118 -7.86 9.51 -4.49
N ALA A 119 -8.21 8.59 -3.59
CA ALA A 119 -7.26 7.97 -2.69
C ALA A 119 -6.25 7.08 -3.45
N GLY A 120 -5.03 7.00 -2.91
CA GLY A 120 -4.00 6.05 -3.35
C GLY A 120 -4.32 4.60 -3.04
N PHE A 121 -5.36 4.34 -2.26
CA PHE A 121 -5.84 3.02 -1.94
C PHE A 121 -7.26 2.81 -2.47
N GLY A 122 -7.56 1.57 -2.83
CA GLY A 122 -8.86 1.12 -3.30
C GLY A 122 -9.19 -0.27 -2.79
N TYR A 123 -10.27 -0.84 -3.31
CA TYR A 123 -10.69 -2.21 -3.00
C TYR A 123 -10.93 -3.03 -4.25
N GLY A 124 -10.76 -4.34 -4.12
CA GLY A 124 -11.06 -5.32 -5.16
C GLY A 124 -11.72 -6.55 -4.56
N ASP A 125 -12.44 -7.31 -5.38
CA ASP A 125 -13.12 -8.53 -4.96
C ASP A 125 -12.15 -9.73 -4.99
N TYR A 126 -11.11 -9.63 -4.17
CA TYR A 126 -10.05 -10.63 -4.01
C TYR A 126 -9.75 -10.84 -2.52
N ASP A 127 -9.31 -12.05 -2.17
CA ASP A 127 -8.89 -12.41 -0.80
C ASP A 127 -7.44 -11.95 -0.48
N PHE A 128 -6.78 -11.28 -1.41
CA PHE A 128 -5.42 -10.76 -1.28
C PHE A 128 -5.33 -9.30 -1.75
N ALA A 129 -4.32 -8.58 -1.29
CA ALA A 129 -4.04 -7.21 -1.71
C ALA A 129 -3.12 -7.15 -2.94
N ILE A 130 -3.20 -6.07 -3.70
CA ILE A 130 -2.26 -5.73 -4.76
C ILE A 130 -1.49 -4.49 -4.31
N PHE A 131 -0.21 -4.68 -3.99
CA PHE A 131 0.69 -3.60 -3.58
C PHE A 131 1.33 -3.02 -4.85
N GLY A 132 0.60 -2.09 -5.47
CA GLY A 132 1.00 -1.41 -6.67
C GLY A 132 1.92 -0.21 -6.45
N ASP A 133 1.97 0.68 -7.44
CA ASP A 133 2.88 1.82 -7.51
C ASP A 133 2.76 2.75 -6.30
N VAL A 134 1.57 2.95 -5.73
CA VAL A 134 1.39 3.75 -4.50
C VAL A 134 2.26 3.25 -3.35
N PHE A 135 2.44 1.92 -3.22
CA PHE A 135 3.36 1.35 -2.24
C PHE A 135 4.81 1.31 -2.77
N LEU A 136 4.99 0.83 -4.00
CA LEU A 136 6.32 0.54 -4.57
C LEU A 136 7.15 1.80 -4.85
N LYS A 137 6.52 2.95 -5.14
CA LYS A 137 7.26 4.22 -5.30
C LYS A 137 7.89 4.74 -4.01
N ASN A 138 7.43 4.25 -2.86
CA ASN A 138 7.87 4.65 -1.53
C ASN A 138 8.85 3.66 -0.89
N ASN A 139 8.94 2.44 -1.43
CA ASN A 139 9.71 1.35 -0.84
C ASN A 139 10.57 0.70 -1.92
N TYR A 140 11.89 0.75 -1.75
CA TYR A 140 12.82 0.13 -2.69
C TYR A 140 12.74 -1.40 -2.58
N VAL A 141 12.48 -2.07 -3.70
CA VAL A 141 12.35 -3.53 -3.78
C VAL A 141 13.45 -4.12 -4.66
N VAL A 142 14.09 -5.18 -4.17
CA VAL A 142 14.95 -6.06 -4.96
C VAL A 142 14.20 -7.37 -5.12
N PHE A 143 13.87 -7.69 -6.37
CA PHE A 143 13.26 -8.96 -6.76
C PHE A 143 14.35 -9.99 -7.10
#